data_AF-A0A1F8P8U7-F1
#
_entry.id   AF-A0A1F8P8U7-F1
#
_cell.length_a   1.000
_cell.length_b   1.000
_cell.length_c   1.000
_cell.angle_alpha   90.00
_cell.angle_beta   90.00
_cell.angle_gamma   90.00
#
_symmetry.space_group_name_H-M   'P 1'
#
loop_
_entity.id
_entity.type
_entity.pdbx_description
1 polymer ?
#
loop_
_entity_poly.entity_id
_entity_poly.type
_entity_poly.pdbx_seq_one_letter_code
_entity_poly.pdbx_strand_id
1 'polypeptide(L)'
;MIRNPSVAGYFYPASPAEIKAMLARYIDKSAPKEDVVGLLMPHAGYQYSGAVAGAAISRVSFKDTFIIMGPTHSGMGKPFSVMPEGTWRTPLGDVKVDEELARKIIELSEYAEEDYEAHEDEHAVEVQVPFLQYIKPDVKIVPIILAGASDAIYKEIGHAIARAIKELNREAIILASGDMTHREPAPRAREKDMKAVEAMLALDEDELTRRYNNLR
;
A
#
# COMPACT_ATOMS: atom_id res chain seq x y z
N MET A 1 8.46 17.05 8.84
CA MET A 1 7.10 17.37 8.36
C MET A 1 6.08 16.39 8.97
N ILE A 2 4.82 16.78 9.17
CA ILE A 2 3.74 15.88 9.60
C ILE A 2 2.63 15.91 8.55
N ARG A 3 2.32 14.76 7.96
CA ARG A 3 1.13 14.57 7.11
C ARG A 3 -0.06 14.24 8.00
N ASN A 4 -1.08 15.08 7.98
CA ASN A 4 -2.33 14.83 8.69
C ASN A 4 -3.23 13.87 7.90
N PRO A 5 -4.17 13.15 8.54
CA PRO A 5 -5.07 12.26 7.82
C PRO A 5 -6.05 13.10 6.98
N SER A 6 -6.17 12.78 5.69
CA SER A 6 -7.07 13.45 4.75
C SER A 6 -8.46 12.83 4.70
N VAL A 7 -8.60 11.55 5.10
CA VAL A 7 -9.87 10.80 4.99
C VAL A 7 -10.40 10.23 6.31
N ALA A 8 -9.80 10.62 7.45
CA ALA A 8 -10.35 10.31 8.76
C ALA A 8 -11.74 10.97 8.95
N GLY A 9 -12.72 10.19 9.42
CA GLY A 9 -14.12 10.59 9.51
C GLY A 9 -14.92 10.32 8.23
N TYR A 10 -14.27 9.88 7.15
CA TYR A 10 -14.91 9.56 5.87
C TYR A 10 -14.65 8.12 5.44
N PHE A 11 -13.39 7.73 5.21
CA PHE A 11 -13.03 6.35 4.84
C PHE A 11 -12.95 5.43 6.06
N TYR A 12 -12.59 5.97 7.21
CA TYR A 12 -12.51 5.27 8.48
C TYR A 12 -12.81 6.25 9.63
N PRO A 13 -13.15 5.76 10.85
CA PRO A 13 -13.52 6.66 11.95
C PRO A 13 -12.39 7.60 12.38
N ALA A 14 -12.70 8.88 12.62
CA ALA A 14 -11.74 9.85 13.17
C ALA A 14 -11.48 9.66 14.67
N SER A 15 -12.40 8.98 15.38
CA SER A 15 -12.26 8.71 16.82
C SER A 15 -11.28 7.56 17.06
N PRO A 16 -10.27 7.75 17.93
CA PRO A 16 -9.33 6.69 18.31
C PRO A 16 -10.03 5.44 18.88
N ALA A 17 -11.12 5.62 19.64
CA ALA A 17 -11.85 4.50 20.22
C ALA A 17 -12.64 3.72 19.16
N GLU A 18 -13.29 4.43 18.24
CA GLU A 18 -14.12 3.82 17.19
C GLU A 18 -13.29 3.06 16.17
N ILE A 19 -12.17 3.63 15.72
CA ILE A 19 -11.28 2.94 14.77
C ILE A 19 -10.64 1.70 15.41
N LYS A 20 -10.25 1.75 16.70
CA LYS A 20 -9.75 0.57 17.43
C LYS A 20 -10.80 -0.53 17.50
N ALA A 21 -12.04 -0.18 17.82
CA ALA A 21 -13.15 -1.14 17.86
C ALA A 21 -13.47 -1.71 16.47
N MET A 22 -13.38 -0.89 15.42
CA MET A 22 -13.57 -1.35 14.04
C MET A 22 -12.46 -2.32 13.61
N LEU A 23 -11.20 -1.97 13.81
CA LEU A 23 -10.06 -2.83 13.48
C LEU A 23 -10.06 -4.14 14.27
N ALA A 24 -10.46 -4.11 15.55
CA ALA A 24 -10.60 -5.31 16.38
C ALA A 24 -11.62 -6.32 15.82
N ARG A 25 -12.61 -5.87 15.03
CA ARG A 25 -13.59 -6.76 14.37
C ARG A 25 -13.05 -7.37 13.08
N TYR A 26 -12.11 -6.71 12.42
CA TYR A 26 -11.58 -7.13 11.12
C TYR A 26 -10.29 -7.94 11.25
N ILE A 27 -9.53 -7.72 12.32
CA ILE A 27 -8.21 -8.35 12.51
C ILE A 27 -8.36 -9.56 13.43
N ASP A 28 -8.06 -10.73 12.88
CA ASP A 28 -7.93 -11.97 13.61
C ASP A 28 -6.48 -12.18 14.03
N LYS A 29 -6.16 -11.88 15.30
CA LYS A 29 -4.82 -12.07 15.86
C LYS A 29 -4.40 -13.55 15.96
N SER A 30 -5.35 -14.48 15.85
CA SER A 30 -5.10 -15.92 15.92
C SER A 30 -4.86 -16.58 14.56
N ALA A 31 -5.04 -15.84 13.47
CA ALA A 31 -4.81 -16.36 12.12
C ALA A 31 -3.37 -16.86 11.95
N PRO A 32 -3.17 -17.99 11.23
CA PRO A 32 -1.83 -18.51 10.97
C PRO A 32 -1.00 -17.48 10.21
N LYS A 33 0.24 -17.29 10.66
CA LYS A 33 1.16 -16.29 10.11
C LYS A 33 1.98 -16.87 8.96
N GLU A 34 2.17 -16.05 7.94
CA GLU A 34 2.90 -16.35 6.72
C GLU A 34 3.98 -15.28 6.52
N ASP A 35 5.20 -15.74 6.23
CA ASP A 35 6.26 -14.86 5.76
C ASP A 35 6.01 -14.53 4.29
N VAL A 36 5.80 -13.24 4.00
CA VAL A 36 5.48 -12.75 2.66
C VAL A 36 6.49 -11.71 2.22
N VAL A 37 6.75 -11.66 0.90
CA VAL A 37 7.53 -10.58 0.28
C VAL A 37 6.65 -9.37 -0.01
N GLY A 38 5.38 -9.61 -0.36
CA GLY A 38 4.42 -8.55 -0.60
C GLY A 38 2.97 -8.96 -0.37
N LEU A 39 2.10 -7.96 -0.39
CA LEU A 39 0.68 -8.06 -0.10
C LEU A 39 -0.10 -7.09 -0.97
N LEU A 40 -1.27 -7.50 -1.46
CA LEU A 40 -2.25 -6.62 -2.10
C LEU A 40 -3.40 -6.40 -1.11
N MET A 41 -3.74 -5.14 -0.83
CA MET A 41 -4.87 -4.76 0.02
C MET A 41 -5.76 -3.71 -0.67
N PRO A 42 -7.10 -3.83 -0.53
CA PRO A 42 -8.01 -2.81 -1.03
C PRO A 42 -7.90 -1.50 -0.22
N HIS A 43 -8.29 -0.39 -0.84
CA HIS A 43 -8.25 0.95 -0.23
C HIS A 43 -9.59 1.71 -0.23
N ALA A 44 -10.70 1.06 -0.57
CA ALA A 44 -12.02 1.65 -0.31
C ALA A 44 -12.25 1.93 1.20
N GLY A 45 -13.30 2.70 1.52
CA GLY A 45 -13.68 2.94 2.91
C GLY A 45 -13.90 1.65 3.71
N TYR A 46 -13.53 1.65 5.00
CA TYR A 46 -13.47 0.47 5.87
C TYR A 46 -14.80 -0.25 6.05
N GLN A 47 -15.92 0.43 5.83
CA GLN A 47 -17.25 -0.20 5.81
C GLN A 47 -17.43 -1.19 4.65
N TYR A 48 -16.68 -1.02 3.56
CA TYR A 48 -16.78 -1.84 2.35
C TYR A 48 -15.63 -2.86 2.27
N SER A 49 -14.40 -2.41 2.47
CA SER A 49 -13.18 -3.21 2.24
C SER A 49 -12.51 -3.70 3.52
N GLY A 50 -12.88 -3.16 4.68
CA GLY A 50 -12.12 -3.32 5.91
C GLY A 50 -12.03 -4.76 6.40
N ALA A 51 -13.09 -5.56 6.21
CA ALA A 51 -13.07 -6.99 6.55
C ALA A 51 -12.12 -7.80 5.65
N VAL A 52 -12.02 -7.46 4.36
CA VAL A 52 -11.12 -8.11 3.41
C VAL A 52 -9.67 -7.73 3.69
N ALA A 53 -9.41 -6.42 3.88
CA ALA A 53 -8.11 -5.90 4.31
C ALA A 53 -7.65 -6.55 5.62
N GLY A 54 -8.54 -6.60 6.62
CA GLY A 54 -8.30 -7.23 7.92
C GLY A 54 -7.96 -8.71 7.81
N ALA A 55 -8.70 -9.48 7.01
CA ALA A 55 -8.44 -10.90 6.80
C ALA A 55 -7.06 -11.16 6.17
N ALA A 56 -6.66 -10.33 5.18
CA ALA A 56 -5.38 -10.48 4.52
C ALA A 56 -4.20 -10.12 5.46
N ILE A 57 -4.25 -8.95 6.09
CA ILE A 57 -3.17 -8.49 6.97
C ILE A 57 -3.04 -9.33 8.24
N SER A 58 -4.12 -9.98 8.68
CA SER A 58 -4.11 -10.90 9.83
C SER A 58 -3.21 -12.10 9.62
N ARG A 59 -2.93 -12.51 8.38
CA ARG A 59 -2.07 -13.65 8.07
C ARG A 59 -0.61 -13.29 7.91
N VAL A 60 -0.24 -12.01 7.95
CA VAL A 60 1.14 -11.59 7.69
C VAL A 60 2.01 -11.68 8.94
N SER A 61 3.21 -12.26 8.80
CA SER A 61 4.32 -12.10 9.73
C SER A 61 4.93 -10.71 9.55
N PHE A 62 4.65 -9.80 10.48
CA PHE A 62 5.05 -8.40 10.35
C PHE A 62 6.57 -8.21 10.38
N LYS A 63 7.05 -7.33 9.49
CA LYS A 63 8.40 -6.77 9.51
C LYS A 63 8.38 -5.36 10.10
N ASP A 64 9.56 -4.74 10.24
CA ASP A 64 9.67 -3.41 10.84
C ASP A 64 9.18 -2.29 9.91
N THR A 65 9.32 -2.48 8.60
CA THR A 65 8.97 -1.47 7.60
C THR A 65 8.00 -2.02 6.55
N PHE A 66 7.01 -1.22 6.17
CA PHE A 66 6.15 -1.49 5.02
C PHE A 66 6.39 -0.45 3.93
N ILE A 67 6.70 -0.89 2.71
CA ILE A 67 6.71 -0.02 1.53
C ILE A 67 5.31 -0.06 0.95
N ILE A 68 4.57 1.04 1.04
CA ILE A 68 3.16 1.11 0.65
C ILE A 68 3.05 1.87 -0.65
N MET A 69 2.64 1.18 -1.72
CA MET A 69 2.47 1.74 -3.05
C MET A 69 0.99 1.91 -3.34
N GLY A 70 0.55 3.12 -3.68
CA GLY A 70 -0.84 3.38 -4.07
C GLY A 70 -0.93 4.14 -5.40
N PRO A 71 -2.04 4.02 -6.15
CA PRO A 71 -2.26 4.86 -7.31
C PRO A 71 -2.48 6.33 -6.91
N THR A 72 -2.20 7.25 -7.84
CA THR A 72 -2.67 8.64 -7.72
C THR A 72 -4.13 8.76 -8.16
N HIS A 73 -4.97 9.34 -7.29
CA HIS A 73 -6.36 9.70 -7.58
C HIS A 73 -6.54 11.20 -7.79
N SER A 74 -5.69 12.01 -7.16
CA SER A 74 -5.70 13.47 -7.31
C SER A 74 -5.03 13.94 -8.61
N GLY A 75 -4.10 13.14 -9.16
CA GLY A 75 -3.24 13.54 -10.27
C GLY A 75 -2.19 14.59 -9.87
N MET A 76 -2.04 14.89 -8.57
CA MET A 76 -1.07 15.85 -8.06
C MET A 76 0.30 15.22 -7.86
N GLY A 77 1.32 16.08 -7.93
CA GLY A 77 2.71 15.70 -7.73
C GLY A 77 3.34 14.98 -8.92
N LYS A 78 4.46 14.33 -8.64
CA LYS A 78 5.29 13.63 -9.63
C LYS A 78 4.69 12.26 -9.98
N PRO A 79 5.05 11.68 -11.15
CA PRO A 79 4.52 10.37 -11.54
C PRO A 79 4.88 9.25 -10.56
N PHE A 80 6.01 9.35 -9.86
CA PHE A 80 6.49 8.36 -8.90
C PHE A 80 7.00 9.05 -7.64
N SER A 81 6.04 9.50 -6.84
CA SER A 81 6.28 10.31 -5.67
C SER A 81 6.61 9.46 -4.47
N VAL A 82 7.73 9.76 -3.83
CA VAL A 82 8.14 9.17 -2.55
C VAL A 82 8.20 10.31 -1.54
N MET A 83 7.53 10.16 -0.40
CA MET A 83 7.73 11.05 0.75
C MET A 83 8.88 10.49 1.59
N PRO A 84 10.10 11.08 1.54
CA PRO A 84 11.29 10.42 2.04
C PRO A 84 11.54 10.59 3.54
N GLU A 85 10.82 11.50 4.20
CA GLU A 85 11.02 11.76 5.62
C GLU A 85 9.75 12.26 6.31
N GLY A 86 9.80 12.30 7.65
CA GLY A 86 8.72 12.84 8.47
C GLY A 86 7.78 11.78 9.01
N THR A 87 6.51 12.14 9.18
CA THR A 87 5.56 11.38 10.01
C THR A 87 4.16 11.48 9.46
N TRP A 88 3.45 10.36 9.47
CA TRP A 88 2.04 10.25 9.12
C TRP A 88 1.22 10.17 10.39
N ARG A 89 0.31 11.12 10.58
CA ARG A 89 -0.62 11.11 11.71
C ARG A 89 -1.88 10.34 11.34
N THR A 90 -2.31 9.47 12.23
CA THR A 90 -3.62 8.81 12.17
C THR A 90 -4.37 9.00 13.50
N PRO A 91 -5.66 8.65 13.60
CA PRO A 91 -6.35 8.61 14.89
C PRO A 91 -5.73 7.67 15.93
N LEU A 92 -4.90 6.72 15.52
CA LEU A 92 -4.20 5.80 16.44
C LEU A 92 -2.86 6.37 16.94
N GLY A 93 -2.38 7.46 16.35
CA GLY A 93 -1.11 8.11 16.68
C GLY A 93 -0.25 8.32 15.43
N ASP A 94 1.03 8.59 15.68
CA ASP A 94 1.99 8.94 14.65
C ASP A 94 2.75 7.70 14.14
N VAL A 95 2.99 7.62 12.83
CA VAL A 95 3.78 6.57 12.15
C VAL A 95 4.94 7.22 11.43
N LYS A 96 6.16 6.71 11.64
CA LYS A 96 7.37 7.30 11.05
C LYS A 96 7.65 6.77 9.65
N VAL A 97 8.18 7.64 8.80
CA VAL A 97 8.78 7.21 7.54
C VAL A 97 10.12 6.51 7.83
N ASP A 98 10.41 5.41 7.13
CA ASP A 98 11.75 4.82 7.10
C ASP A 98 12.63 5.63 6.13
N GLU A 99 13.24 6.70 6.66
CA GLU A 99 13.90 7.72 5.85
C GLU A 99 15.10 7.19 5.08
N GLU A 100 15.85 6.26 5.68
CA GLU A 100 17.01 5.64 5.05
C GLU A 100 16.59 4.78 3.86
N LEU A 101 15.55 3.96 4.01
CA LEU A 101 15.03 3.13 2.93
C LEU A 101 14.40 3.98 1.82
N ALA A 102 13.61 4.99 2.17
CA ALA A 102 12.97 5.87 1.20
C ALA A 102 13.99 6.64 0.35
N ARG A 103 15.03 7.21 0.99
CA ARG A 103 16.10 7.91 0.27
C ARG A 103 16.92 6.96 -0.60
N LYS A 104 17.17 5.73 -0.15
CA LYS A 104 17.86 4.72 -0.96
C LYS A 104 17.05 4.31 -2.20
N ILE A 105 15.72 4.24 -2.11
CA ILE A 105 14.86 4.00 -3.29
C ILE A 105 14.98 5.14 -4.30
N ILE A 106 14.94 6.40 -3.84
CA ILE A 106 15.10 7.58 -4.70
C ILE A 106 16.49 7.61 -5.35
N GLU A 107 17.54 7.24 -4.61
CA GLU A 107 18.92 7.18 -5.14
C GLU A 107 19.08 6.12 -6.23
N LEU A 108 18.41 4.98 -6.08
CA LEU A 108 18.58 3.82 -6.96
C LEU A 108 17.67 3.81 -8.19
N SER A 109 16.57 4.57 -8.16
CA SER A 109 15.61 4.65 -9.27
C SER A 109 15.88 5.85 -10.15
N GLU A 110 15.74 5.68 -11.47
CA GLU A 110 15.77 6.79 -12.42
C GLU A 110 14.49 7.64 -12.39
N TYR A 111 13.40 7.10 -11.84
CA TYR A 111 12.06 7.69 -11.92
C TYR A 111 11.45 8.06 -10.57
N ALA A 112 11.86 7.41 -9.47
CA ALA A 112 11.33 7.73 -8.15
C ALA A 112 11.90 9.06 -7.64
N GLU A 113 11.02 9.96 -7.22
CA GLU A 113 11.41 11.31 -6.85
C GLU A 113 10.84 11.72 -5.49
N GLU A 114 11.61 12.52 -4.75
CA GLU A 114 11.11 13.18 -3.53
C GLU A 114 9.94 14.12 -3.89
N ASP A 115 8.81 13.89 -3.21
CA ASP A 115 7.60 14.68 -3.35
C ASP A 115 6.66 14.47 -2.14
N TYR A 116 6.23 15.56 -1.51
CA TYR A 116 5.31 15.55 -0.38
C TYR A 116 3.86 15.87 -0.81
N GLU A 117 3.70 16.64 -1.90
CA GLU A 117 2.41 17.16 -2.35
C GLU A 117 1.52 16.03 -2.87
N ALA A 118 2.11 15.06 -3.58
CA ALA A 118 1.39 13.86 -4.01
C ALA A 118 0.72 13.08 -2.87
N HIS A 119 1.24 13.20 -1.63
CA HIS A 119 0.75 12.44 -0.49
C HIS A 119 -0.28 13.20 0.34
N GLU A 120 -0.36 14.53 0.26
CA GLU A 120 -1.11 15.37 1.20
C GLU A 120 -2.60 14.99 1.24
N ASP A 121 -3.23 14.92 0.06
CA ASP A 121 -4.65 14.58 -0.08
C ASP A 121 -4.92 13.17 -0.63
N GLU A 122 -3.87 12.38 -0.88
CA GLU A 122 -4.03 11.02 -1.42
C GLU A 122 -4.35 10.01 -0.32
N HIS A 123 -5.36 9.18 -0.56
CA HIS A 123 -5.89 8.25 0.44
C HIS A 123 -5.34 6.83 0.29
N ALA A 124 -4.91 6.43 -0.91
CA ALA A 124 -4.55 5.04 -1.21
C ALA A 124 -3.52 4.46 -0.22
N VAL A 125 -2.51 5.24 0.16
CA VAL A 125 -1.54 4.84 1.19
C VAL A 125 -2.14 4.98 2.59
N GLU A 126 -2.81 6.10 2.87
CA GLU A 126 -3.33 6.44 4.20
C GLU A 126 -4.21 5.34 4.79
N VAL A 127 -5.14 4.81 4.02
CA VAL A 127 -6.11 3.83 4.52
C VAL A 127 -5.47 2.52 4.95
N GLN A 128 -4.25 2.22 4.50
CA GLN A 128 -3.50 1.04 4.94
C GLN A 128 -2.86 1.26 6.32
N VAL A 129 -2.46 2.49 6.64
CA VAL A 129 -1.64 2.82 7.82
C VAL A 129 -2.28 2.40 9.15
N PRO A 130 -3.59 2.65 9.42
CA PRO A 130 -4.18 2.24 10.69
C PRO A 130 -4.20 0.73 10.92
N PHE A 131 -4.33 -0.10 9.87
CA PHE A 131 -4.23 -1.56 10.01
C PHE A 131 -2.84 -1.97 10.50
N LEU A 132 -1.79 -1.40 9.90
CA LEU A 132 -0.41 -1.68 10.25
C LEU A 132 -0.11 -1.24 11.69
N GLN A 133 -0.47 -0.01 12.04
CA GLN A 133 -0.23 0.57 13.36
C GLN A 133 -0.99 -0.16 14.47
N TYR A 134 -2.18 -0.69 14.19
CA TYR A 134 -2.95 -1.46 15.16
C TYR A 134 -2.29 -2.80 15.50
N ILE A 135 -1.63 -3.44 14.54
CA ILE A 135 -0.94 -4.73 14.74
C ILE A 135 0.45 -4.52 15.33
N LYS A 136 1.21 -3.55 14.81
CA LYS A 136 2.57 -3.20 15.24
C LYS A 136 2.67 -1.68 15.45
N PRO A 137 2.54 -1.19 16.70
CA PRO A 137 2.51 0.25 16.99
C PRO A 137 3.79 1.02 16.62
N ASP A 138 4.92 0.34 16.52
CA ASP A 138 6.23 0.90 16.17
C ASP A 138 6.64 0.68 14.70
N VAL A 139 5.69 0.25 13.85
CA VAL A 139 5.93 0.05 12.41
C VAL A 139 6.36 1.35 11.73
N LYS A 140 7.25 1.23 10.76
CA LYS A 140 7.62 2.32 9.85
C LYS A 140 7.04 2.10 8.46
N ILE A 141 6.91 3.17 7.70
CA ILE A 141 6.43 3.09 6.32
C ILE A 141 7.36 3.77 5.33
N VAL A 142 7.34 3.33 4.08
CA VAL A 142 7.82 4.11 2.92
C VAL A 142 6.63 4.31 2.00
N PRO A 143 6.00 5.49 2.01
CA PRO A 143 4.85 5.78 1.17
C PRO A 143 5.30 6.12 -0.25
N ILE A 144 4.68 5.49 -1.26
CA ILE A 144 4.95 5.73 -2.67
C ILE A 144 3.63 5.89 -3.41
N ILE A 145 3.48 6.99 -4.16
CA ILE A 145 2.35 7.21 -5.06
C ILE A 145 2.81 6.98 -6.50
N LEU A 146 2.03 6.18 -7.24
CA LEU A 146 2.32 5.77 -8.61
C LEU A 146 1.25 6.32 -9.57
N ALA A 147 1.69 7.02 -10.61
CA ALA A 147 0.88 7.34 -11.77
C ALA A 147 0.92 6.22 -12.81
N GLY A 148 0.05 6.32 -13.82
CA GLY A 148 0.07 5.43 -14.98
C GLY A 148 1.35 5.57 -15.80
N ALA A 149 2.05 4.47 -16.04
CA ALA A 149 3.31 4.43 -16.78
C ALA A 149 3.48 3.15 -17.61
N SER A 150 4.61 3.03 -18.31
CA SER A 150 4.95 1.82 -19.06
C SER A 150 5.49 0.72 -18.15
N ASP A 151 5.38 -0.53 -18.61
CA ASP A 151 5.88 -1.71 -17.87
C ASP A 151 7.37 -1.61 -17.54
N ALA A 152 8.15 -1.06 -18.47
CA ALA A 152 9.59 -0.86 -18.28
C ALA A 152 9.88 0.02 -17.05
N ILE A 153 9.07 1.05 -16.83
CA ILE A 153 9.23 1.95 -15.69
C ILE A 153 8.81 1.25 -14.40
N TYR A 154 7.68 0.52 -14.38
CA TYR A 154 7.27 -0.23 -13.19
C TYR A 154 8.30 -1.30 -12.79
N LYS A 155 8.91 -1.98 -13.77
CA LYS A 155 9.99 -2.95 -13.53
C LYS A 155 11.24 -2.28 -12.94
N GLU A 156 11.63 -1.12 -13.47
CA GLU A 156 12.76 -0.33 -12.96
C GLU A 156 12.55 0.03 -11.48
N ILE A 157 11.38 0.57 -11.14
CA ILE A 157 11.03 0.95 -9.76
C ILE A 157 11.00 -0.28 -8.85
N GLY A 158 10.41 -1.39 -9.32
CA GLY A 158 10.40 -2.66 -8.58
C GLY A 158 11.83 -3.17 -8.30
N HIS A 159 12.73 -3.05 -9.27
CA HIS A 159 14.14 -3.40 -9.10
C HIS A 159 14.86 -2.45 -8.12
N ALA A 160 14.61 -1.14 -8.20
CA ALA A 160 15.18 -0.15 -7.27
C ALA A 160 14.74 -0.44 -5.82
N ILE A 161 13.46 -0.73 -5.60
CA ILE A 161 12.92 -1.15 -4.30
C ILE A 161 13.61 -2.42 -3.80
N ALA A 162 13.67 -3.46 -4.62
CA ALA A 162 14.29 -4.73 -4.25
C ALA A 162 15.79 -4.58 -3.93
N ARG A 163 16.51 -3.72 -4.67
CA ARG A 163 17.91 -3.41 -4.41
C ARG A 163 18.09 -2.62 -3.12
N ALA A 164 17.27 -1.59 -2.88
CA ALA A 164 17.32 -0.79 -1.65
C ALA A 164 17.13 -1.64 -0.40
N ILE A 165 16.16 -2.56 -0.42
CA ILE A 165 15.91 -3.53 0.66
C ILE A 165 17.16 -4.38 0.93
N LYS A 166 17.78 -4.93 -0.14
CA LYS A 166 18.96 -5.81 -0.03
C LYS A 166 20.20 -5.06 0.44
N GLU A 167 20.51 -3.91 -0.14
CA GLU A 167 21.71 -3.12 0.20
C GLU A 167 21.69 -2.62 1.65
N LEU A 168 20.50 -2.30 2.18
CA LEU A 168 20.32 -1.89 3.57
C LEU A 168 20.06 -3.06 4.53
N ASN A 169 19.99 -4.30 4.02
CA ASN A 169 19.58 -5.49 4.78
C ASN A 169 18.30 -5.23 5.62
N ARG A 170 17.29 -4.61 5.00
CA ARG A 170 16.08 -4.19 5.68
C ARG A 170 15.05 -5.31 5.73
N GLU A 171 14.46 -5.54 6.89
CA GLU A 171 13.26 -6.35 7.03
C GLU A 171 12.05 -5.52 6.60
N ALA A 172 11.60 -5.68 5.35
CA ALA A 172 10.50 -4.91 4.78
C ALA A 172 9.49 -5.79 4.02
N ILE A 173 8.22 -5.35 4.00
CA ILE A 173 7.15 -5.94 3.18
C ILE A 173 6.64 -4.90 2.18
N ILE A 174 6.40 -5.33 0.95
CA ILE A 174 5.82 -4.48 -0.11
C ILE A 174 4.30 -4.61 -0.08
N LEU A 175 3.59 -3.53 0.21
CA LEU A 175 2.13 -3.46 0.21
C LEU A 175 1.65 -2.68 -1.01
N ALA A 176 1.08 -3.39 -1.99
CA ALA A 176 0.35 -2.79 -3.08
C ALA A 176 -1.07 -2.45 -2.60
N SER A 177 -1.40 -1.16 -2.58
CA SER A 177 -2.72 -0.65 -2.24
C SER A 177 -3.54 -0.55 -3.52
N GLY A 178 -4.47 -1.47 -3.73
CA GLY A 178 -5.22 -1.56 -4.98
C GLY A 178 -6.59 -2.22 -4.80
N ASP A 179 -7.60 -1.55 -5.33
CA ASP A 179 -8.90 -2.14 -5.58
C ASP A 179 -8.89 -2.87 -6.95
N MET A 180 -9.83 -3.80 -7.14
CA MET A 180 -9.93 -4.60 -8.37
C MET A 180 -10.96 -4.00 -9.35
N THR A 181 -11.79 -4.80 -10.02
CA THR A 181 -12.74 -4.28 -11.02
C THR A 181 -13.76 -3.29 -10.42
N HIS A 182 -13.87 -2.12 -11.06
CA HIS A 182 -14.87 -1.11 -10.73
C HIS A 182 -16.07 -1.17 -11.69
N ARG A 183 -17.28 -0.91 -11.16
CA ARG A 183 -18.51 -0.66 -11.94
C ARG A 183 -18.92 -1.81 -12.90
N GLU A 184 -18.70 -3.05 -12.49
CA GLU A 184 -19.21 -4.23 -13.22
C GLU A 184 -20.06 -5.14 -12.33
N PRO A 185 -21.00 -5.92 -12.90
CA PRO A 185 -21.71 -6.95 -12.16
C PRO A 185 -20.74 -7.96 -11.54
N ALA A 186 -21.00 -8.38 -10.30
CA ALA A 186 -20.10 -9.23 -9.51
C ALA A 186 -19.57 -10.48 -10.25
N PRO A 187 -20.37 -11.23 -11.05
CA PRO A 187 -19.84 -12.38 -11.79
C PRO A 187 -18.75 -12.00 -12.79
N ARG A 188 -18.91 -10.87 -13.48
CA ARG A 188 -17.97 -10.39 -14.50
C ARG A 188 -16.72 -9.76 -13.86
N ALA A 189 -16.91 -9.01 -12.79
CA ALA A 189 -15.81 -8.52 -11.95
C ALA A 189 -14.94 -9.68 -11.48
N ARG A 190 -15.56 -10.73 -10.90
CA ARG A 190 -14.85 -11.92 -10.45
C ARG A 190 -14.05 -12.61 -11.57
N GLU A 191 -14.62 -12.73 -12.77
CA GLU A 191 -13.90 -13.32 -13.90
C GLU A 191 -12.65 -12.51 -14.28
N LYS A 192 -12.77 -11.18 -14.36
CA LYS A 192 -11.65 -10.28 -14.68
C LYS A 192 -10.60 -10.27 -13.57
N ASP A 193 -11.05 -10.16 -12.33
CA ASP A 193 -10.19 -10.07 -11.15
C ASP A 193 -9.35 -11.33 -10.98
N MET A 194 -9.96 -12.52 -11.16
CA MET A 194 -9.25 -13.78 -11.03
C MET A 194 -8.16 -13.95 -12.10
N LYS A 195 -8.33 -13.38 -13.30
CA LYS A 195 -7.27 -13.38 -14.31
C LYS A 195 -6.04 -12.61 -13.82
N ALA A 196 -6.23 -11.46 -13.19
CA ALA A 196 -5.11 -10.70 -12.62
C ALA A 196 -4.49 -11.42 -11.41
N VAL A 197 -5.32 -11.92 -10.49
CA VAL A 197 -4.88 -12.66 -9.29
C VAL A 197 -4.05 -13.89 -9.66
N GLU A 198 -4.46 -14.67 -10.67
CA GLU A 198 -3.69 -15.83 -11.13
C GLU A 198 -2.28 -15.48 -11.60
N ALA A 199 -2.11 -14.37 -12.34
CA ALA A 199 -0.79 -13.92 -12.78
C ALA A 199 0.05 -13.40 -11.60
N MET A 200 -0.56 -12.70 -10.65
CA MET A 200 0.10 -12.27 -9.41
C MET A 200 0.58 -13.47 -8.58
N LEU A 201 -0.25 -14.51 -8.43
CA LEU A 201 0.10 -15.74 -7.71
C LEU A 201 1.23 -16.52 -8.40
N ALA A 202 1.33 -16.42 -9.73
CA ALA A 202 2.42 -16.99 -10.50
C ALA A 202 3.72 -16.14 -10.46
N LEU A 203 3.67 -14.94 -9.88
CA LEU A 203 4.75 -13.95 -9.92
C LEU A 203 5.22 -13.67 -11.36
N ASP A 204 4.27 -13.57 -12.29
CA ASP A 204 4.52 -13.29 -13.71
C ASP A 204 3.96 -11.91 -14.07
N GLU A 205 4.81 -10.89 -13.99
CA GLU A 205 4.41 -9.51 -14.24
C GLU A 205 4.09 -9.23 -15.72
N ASP A 206 4.73 -9.93 -16.66
CA ASP A 206 4.47 -9.78 -18.09
C ASP A 206 3.09 -10.33 -18.44
N GLU A 207 2.73 -11.49 -17.87
CA GLU A 207 1.41 -12.06 -18.00
C GLU A 207 0.34 -11.19 -17.34
N LEU A 208 0.63 -10.59 -16.18
CA LEU A 208 -0.27 -9.64 -15.52
C LEU A 208 -0.58 -8.45 -16.44
N THR A 209 0.45 -7.79 -16.99
CA THR A 209 0.23 -6.68 -17.91
C THR A 209 -0.49 -7.13 -19.18
N ARG A 210 -0.11 -8.26 -19.77
CA ARG A 210 -0.76 -8.79 -20.97
C ARG A 210 -2.25 -9.01 -20.73
N ARG A 211 -2.63 -9.61 -19.59
CA ARG A 211 -4.03 -9.81 -19.20
C ARG A 211 -4.73 -8.46 -19.00
N TYR A 212 -4.11 -7.53 -18.28
CA TYR A 212 -4.68 -6.20 -18.06
C TYR A 212 -4.99 -5.46 -19.36
N ASN A 213 -4.04 -5.43 -20.30
CA ASN A 213 -4.22 -4.77 -21.59
C ASN A 213 -5.31 -5.41 -22.47
N ASN A 214 -5.54 -6.72 -22.33
CA ASN A 214 -6.61 -7.43 -23.05
C ASN A 214 -7.99 -7.27 -22.39
N LEU A 215 -8.07 -6.75 -21.15
CA LEU A 215 -9.30 -6.57 -20.40
C LEU A 215 -9.87 -5.14 -20.45
N ARG A 216 -9.08 -4.20 -21.00
CA ARG A 216 -9.49 -2.83 -21.33
C ARG A 216 -10.35 -2.83 -22.60
#